data_AF-A0A255ZRC8-F1
#
_entry.id   AF-A0A255ZRC8-F1
#
_cell.length_a   1.000
_cell.length_b   1.000
_cell.length_c   1.000
_cell.angle_alpha   90.00
_cell.angle_beta   90.00
_cell.angle_gamma   90.00
#
_symmetry.space_group_name_H-M   'P 1'
#
loop_
_entity.id
_entity.type
_entity.pdbx_description
1 polymer ?
#
loop_
_entity_poly.entity_id
_entity_poly.type
_entity_poly.pdbx_seq_one_letter_code
_entity_poly.pdbx_strand_id
1 'polypeptide(L)'
;MDNQEKEQPDFIEIENSKRNSFVEGDGTFEEARNYVEIIAGNPCGTFGVPYLSLRNKSNDKKVGVTIEVRWMYNNRPRTESRIYNTFPGQVVGLGCPIPGPTSQRFDYILIAAWFI
;
A
#
# COMPACT_ATOMS: atom_id res chain seq x y z
N MET A 1 -30.66 42.48 -3.35
CA MET A 1 -29.27 42.14 -3.67
C MET A 1 -28.76 41.39 -2.45
N ASP A 2 -29.04 40.10 -2.43
CA ASP A 2 -28.84 39.26 -1.25
C ASP A 2 -27.43 38.68 -1.28
N ASN A 3 -26.64 39.07 -0.27
CA ASN A 3 -25.33 38.49 0.02
C ASN A 3 -25.56 37.08 0.59
N GLN A 4 -25.31 36.05 -0.23
CA GLN A 4 -25.15 34.68 0.27
C GLN A 4 -23.68 34.47 0.62
N GLU A 5 -23.37 34.58 1.91
CA GLU A 5 -22.17 33.97 2.49
C GLU A 5 -22.24 32.45 2.26
N LYS A 6 -21.26 31.91 1.53
CA LYS A 6 -21.07 30.48 1.41
C LYS A 6 -20.46 29.98 2.71
N GLU A 7 -21.24 29.27 3.52
CA GLU A 7 -20.74 28.47 4.63
C GLU A 7 -19.67 27.51 4.11
N GLN A 8 -18.46 27.63 4.64
CA GLN A 8 -17.41 26.62 4.45
C GLN A 8 -17.83 25.38 5.24
N PRO A 9 -17.74 24.16 4.67
CA PRO A 9 -18.11 22.98 5.42
C PRO A 9 -17.15 22.79 6.61
N ASP A 10 -17.74 22.48 7.76
CA ASP A 10 -17.06 22.20 9.01
C ASP A 10 -15.94 21.16 8.83
N PHE A 11 -14.80 21.45 9.45
CA PHE A 11 -13.70 20.52 9.59
C PHE A 11 -14.19 19.26 10.28
N ILE A 12 -14.20 18.13 9.57
CA ILE A 12 -14.36 16.82 10.20
C ILE A 12 -13.07 16.56 10.98
N GLU A 13 -13.14 16.66 12.31
CA GLU A 13 -12.16 16.07 13.21
C GLU A 13 -12.09 14.58 12.92
N ILE A 14 -10.91 14.11 12.50
CA ILE A 14 -10.66 12.68 12.35
C ILE A 14 -10.49 12.12 13.76
N GLU A 15 -11.60 11.92 14.47
CA GLU A 15 -11.65 11.02 15.60
C GLU A 15 -11.28 9.63 15.10
N ASN A 16 -10.15 9.11 15.60
CA ASN A 16 -9.71 7.71 15.62
C ASN A 16 -10.68 6.71 14.96
N SER A 17 -10.77 6.79 13.63
CA SER A 17 -11.66 5.93 12.87
C SER A 17 -11.09 4.52 13.00
N LYS A 18 -11.85 3.67 13.68
CA LYS A 18 -11.63 2.24 13.77
C LYS A 18 -11.10 1.75 12.42
N ARG A 19 -9.88 1.20 12.43
CA ARG A 19 -9.32 0.39 11.35
C ARG A 19 -10.20 -0.86 11.17
N ASN A 20 -11.44 -0.68 10.74
CA ASN A 20 -12.33 -1.77 10.39
C ASN A 20 -12.10 -2.08 8.92
N SER A 21 -11.12 -2.96 8.71
CA SER A 21 -11.37 -4.24 8.05
C SER A 21 -12.51 -4.22 7.02
N PHE A 22 -12.23 -3.75 5.81
CA PHE A 22 -13.00 -4.23 4.66
C PHE A 22 -12.50 -5.65 4.37
N VAL A 23 -13.22 -6.64 4.89
CA VAL A 23 -12.96 -8.06 4.70
C VAL A 23 -14.13 -8.61 3.90
N GLU A 24 -14.00 -8.66 2.58
CA GLU A 24 -14.75 -9.63 1.79
C GLU A 24 -13.85 -10.85 1.67
N GLY A 25 -14.04 -11.84 2.56
CA GLY A 25 -13.33 -13.12 2.56
C GLY A 25 -13.35 -13.78 3.95
N ASP A 26 -13.63 -15.09 4.03
CA ASP A 26 -13.63 -15.83 5.31
C ASP A 26 -12.19 -15.97 5.84
N GLY A 27 -11.71 -14.98 6.61
CA GLY A 27 -10.41 -15.04 7.28
C GLY A 27 -9.96 -13.73 7.91
N THR A 28 -8.98 -13.81 8.80
CA THR A 28 -8.37 -12.65 9.47
C THR A 28 -7.26 -12.03 8.62
N PHE A 29 -6.88 -10.78 8.94
CA PHE A 29 -5.73 -10.11 8.33
C PHE A 29 -4.45 -10.93 8.49
N GLU A 30 -4.21 -11.44 9.69
CA GLU A 30 -3.04 -12.21 10.07
C GLU A 30 -2.94 -13.50 9.24
N GLU A 31 -4.07 -14.17 9.03
CA GLU A 31 -4.14 -15.37 8.18
C GLU A 31 -3.83 -15.04 6.73
N ALA A 32 -4.49 -14.03 6.14
CA ALA A 32 -4.26 -13.64 4.75
C ALA A 32 -2.83 -13.13 4.52
N ARG A 33 -2.27 -12.39 5.48
CA ARG A 33 -0.89 -11.87 5.45
C ARG A 33 0.15 -12.99 5.32
N ASN A 34 -0.08 -14.16 5.93
CA ASN A 34 0.86 -15.27 5.86
C ASN A 34 1.02 -15.86 4.44
N TYR A 35 0.03 -15.64 3.57
CA TYR A 35 0.06 -16.08 2.18
C TYR A 35 0.73 -15.09 1.24
N VAL A 36 1.15 -13.92 1.70
CA VAL A 36 1.77 -12.89 0.87
C VAL A 36 3.13 -12.48 1.40
N GLU A 37 4.02 -12.09 0.51
CA GLU A 37 5.38 -11.68 0.85
C GLU A 37 5.87 -10.59 -0.09
N ILE A 38 6.58 -9.59 0.45
CA ILE A 38 7.33 -8.64 -0.36
C ILE A 38 8.73 -9.23 -0.55
N ILE A 39 9.06 -9.55 -1.79
CA ILE A 39 10.35 -10.14 -2.19
C ILE A 39 11.20 -9.13 -2.94
N ALA A 40 12.52 -9.28 -2.80
CA ALA A 40 13.52 -8.54 -3.57
C ALA A 40 13.78 -9.22 -4.91
N GLY A 41 13.76 -8.43 -5.99
CA GLY A 41 14.09 -8.86 -7.34
C GLY A 41 15.42 -8.29 -7.84
N ASN A 42 15.51 -8.13 -9.15
CA ASN A 42 16.70 -7.57 -9.79
C ASN A 42 16.97 -6.13 -9.32
N PRO A 43 18.24 -5.68 -9.33
CA PRO A 43 18.61 -4.30 -9.04
C PRO A 43 17.87 -3.30 -9.93
N CYS A 44 17.50 -2.15 -9.35
CA CYS A 44 16.86 -1.03 -10.04
C CYS A 44 17.42 0.30 -9.54
N GLY A 45 17.21 1.35 -10.36
CA GLY A 45 17.66 2.70 -10.06
C GLY A 45 19.18 2.86 -10.09
N THR A 46 19.65 4.07 -9.84
CA THR A 46 21.08 4.41 -9.91
C THR A 46 21.91 3.71 -8.83
N PHE A 47 21.30 3.39 -7.68
CA PHE A 47 21.99 2.82 -6.52
C PHE A 47 21.94 1.30 -6.47
N GLY A 48 21.35 0.63 -7.47
CA GLY A 48 21.27 -0.83 -7.53
C GLY A 48 20.46 -1.46 -6.40
N VAL A 49 19.55 -0.72 -5.77
CA VAL A 49 18.64 -1.27 -4.77
C VAL A 49 17.69 -2.28 -5.43
N PRO A 50 17.30 -3.37 -4.75
CA PRO A 50 16.46 -4.37 -5.37
C PRO A 50 15.05 -3.82 -5.67
N TYR A 51 14.53 -4.14 -6.85
CA TYR A 51 13.14 -3.89 -7.18
C TYR A 51 12.24 -4.77 -6.30
N LEU A 52 11.21 -4.18 -5.68
CA LEU A 52 10.31 -4.91 -4.79
C LEU A 52 9.12 -5.46 -5.55
N SER A 53 8.78 -6.72 -5.28
CA SER A 53 7.60 -7.39 -5.81
C SER A 53 6.79 -8.02 -4.69
N LEU A 54 5.48 -8.07 -4.86
CA LEU A 54 4.54 -8.77 -4.01
C LEU A 54 4.30 -10.17 -4.60
N ARG A 55 4.53 -11.21 -3.80
CA ARG A 55 4.26 -12.59 -4.17
C ARG A 55 3.12 -13.16 -3.33
N ASN A 56 2.14 -13.77 -4.00
CA ASN A 56 1.22 -14.70 -3.36
C ASN A 56 1.84 -16.09 -3.32
N LYS A 57 2.05 -16.61 -2.11
CA LYS A 57 2.65 -17.92 -1.81
C LYS A 57 1.63 -19.04 -1.72
N SER A 58 0.33 -18.71 -1.73
CA SER A 58 -0.73 -19.70 -1.78
C SER A 58 -0.75 -20.42 -3.13
N ASN A 59 -1.16 -21.69 -3.11
CA ASN A 59 -1.39 -22.50 -4.29
C ASN A 59 -2.87 -22.53 -4.73
N ASP A 60 -3.77 -22.04 -3.88
CA ASP A 60 -5.22 -22.20 -4.03
C ASP A 60 -6.04 -20.95 -3.65
N LYS A 61 -5.47 -20.03 -2.86
CA LYS A 61 -6.17 -18.82 -2.39
C LYS A 61 -5.76 -17.57 -3.15
N LYS A 62 -6.77 -16.79 -3.53
CA LYS A 62 -6.55 -15.40 -3.97
C LYS A 62 -6.48 -14.50 -2.74
N VAL A 63 -5.62 -13.49 -2.81
CA VAL A 63 -5.39 -12.57 -1.69
C VAL A 63 -5.42 -11.13 -2.19
N GLY A 64 -6.31 -10.33 -1.62
CA GLY A 64 -6.29 -8.88 -1.72
C GLY A 64 -5.36 -8.30 -0.66
N VAL A 65 -4.60 -7.26 -1.01
CA VAL A 65 -3.65 -6.60 -0.11
C VAL A 65 -3.60 -5.10 -0.36
N THR A 66 -3.44 -4.35 0.73
CA THR A 66 -3.15 -2.92 0.68
C THR A 66 -1.68 -2.69 1.04
N ILE A 67 -0.94 -2.10 0.12
CA ILE A 67 0.44 -1.63 0.31
C ILE A 67 0.41 -0.12 0.49
N GLU A 68 0.94 0.34 1.61
CA GLU A 68 1.21 1.74 1.87
C GLU A 68 2.64 2.07 1.42
N VAL A 69 2.77 3.09 0.58
CA VAL A 69 4.03 3.63 0.09
C VAL A 69 4.30 4.93 0.83
N ARG A 70 5.41 5.01 1.56
CA ARG A 70 5.84 6.21 2.30
C ARG A 70 7.09 6.81 1.69
N TRP A 71 7.15 8.13 1.60
CA TRP A 71 8.34 8.85 1.14
C TRP A 71 8.39 10.27 1.70
N MET A 72 9.54 10.92 1.56
CA MET A 72 9.70 12.35 1.87
C MET A 72 9.68 13.16 0.57
N TYR A 73 8.91 14.26 0.57
CA TYR A 73 8.88 15.23 -0.54
C TYR A 73 8.85 16.65 0.01
N ASN A 74 9.80 17.49 -0.40
CA ASN A 74 9.99 18.86 0.11
C ASN A 74 9.99 18.92 1.65
N ASN A 75 10.75 18.02 2.27
CA ASN A 75 10.86 17.86 3.72
C ASN A 75 9.54 17.60 4.45
N ARG A 76 8.52 17.07 3.75
CA ARG A 76 7.24 16.64 4.32
C ARG A 76 7.01 15.16 4.07
N PRO A 77 6.50 14.41 5.06
CA PRO A 77 6.13 13.03 4.86
C PRO A 77 4.94 12.94 3.90
N ARG A 78 4.99 11.95 3.02
CA ARG A 78 3.94 11.60 2.05
C ARG A 78 3.64 10.12 2.18
N THR A 79 2.37 9.80 1.96
CA THR A 79 1.85 8.44 2.02
C THR A 79 0.85 8.24 0.89
N GLU A 80 0.89 7.08 0.25
CA GLU A 80 -0.07 6.63 -0.76
C GLU A 80 -0.43 5.17 -0.48
N SER A 81 -1.71 4.81 -0.59
CA SER A 81 -2.16 3.43 -0.46
C SER A 81 -2.51 2.85 -1.83
N ARG A 82 -2.03 1.64 -2.11
CA ARG A 82 -2.31 0.89 -3.34
C ARG A 82 -2.90 -0.46 -3.00
N ILE A 83 -3.94 -0.86 -3.73
CA ILE A 83 -4.59 -2.16 -3.56
C ILE A 83 -4.15 -3.08 -4.69
N TYR A 84 -3.78 -4.31 -4.34
CA TYR A 84 -3.45 -5.36 -5.29
C TYR A 84 -4.27 -6.60 -4.98
N ASN A 85 -4.83 -7.19 -6.03
CA ASN A 85 -5.43 -8.52 -5.97
C ASN A 85 -4.46 -9.50 -6.61
N THR A 86 -4.12 -10.56 -5.89
CA THR A 86 -3.12 -11.54 -6.33
C THR A 86 -3.72 -12.94 -6.39
N PHE A 87 -3.56 -13.58 -7.54
CA PHE A 87 -3.92 -14.99 -7.74
C PHE A 87 -2.87 -15.93 -7.12
N PRO A 88 -3.21 -17.21 -6.87
CA PRO A 88 -2.25 -18.20 -6.40
C PRO A 88 -0.95 -18.22 -7.23
N GLY A 89 0.19 -18.18 -6.55
CA GLY A 89 1.52 -18.16 -7.16
C GLY A 89 1.90 -16.87 -7.90
N GLN A 90 1.00 -15.87 -8.01
CA GLN A 90 1.26 -14.67 -8.78
C GLN A 90 2.33 -13.77 -8.11
N VAL A 91 3.13 -13.11 -8.95
CA VAL A 91 4.08 -12.06 -8.56
C VAL A 91 3.69 -10.76 -9.25
N VAL A 92 3.56 -9.68 -8.48
CA VAL A 92 3.19 -8.33 -8.96
C VAL A 92 4.26 -7.34 -8.54
N GLY A 93 4.72 -6.50 -9.47
CA GLY A 93 5.73 -5.48 -9.17
C GLY A 93 5.17 -4.33 -8.32
N LEU A 94 5.88 -3.96 -7.25
CA LEU A 94 5.53 -2.81 -6.41
C LEU A 94 6.27 -1.54 -6.83
N GLY A 95 7.58 -1.67 -7.10
CA GLY A 95 8.41 -0.56 -7.56
C GLY A 95 9.84 -0.59 -7.05
N CYS A 96 10.61 0.41 -7.46
CA CYS A 96 11.98 0.60 -7.02
C CYS A 96 12.01 1.47 -5.75
N PRO A 97 12.62 1.01 -4.64
CA PRO A 97 12.73 1.82 -3.42
C PRO A 97 13.50 3.14 -3.61
N ILE A 98 14.43 3.20 -4.57
CA ILE A 98 15.17 4.41 -4.93
C ILE A 98 15.21 4.50 -6.48
N PRO A 99 14.17 5.06 -7.12
CA PRO A 99 13.99 4.97 -8.58
C PRO A 99 14.93 5.88 -9.38
N GLY A 100 15.54 6.90 -8.77
CA GLY A 100 16.30 7.93 -9.46
C GLY A 100 17.53 8.43 -8.69
N PRO A 101 18.26 9.38 -9.26
CA PRO A 101 19.55 9.84 -8.71
C PRO A 101 19.40 10.69 -7.44
N THR A 102 18.19 11.10 -7.08
CA THR A 102 17.90 12.00 -5.96
C THR A 102 18.02 11.34 -4.58
N SER A 103 18.40 10.06 -4.52
CA SER A 103 18.39 9.24 -3.30
C SER A 103 17.03 9.23 -2.57
N GLN A 104 15.95 9.64 -3.25
CA GLN A 104 14.62 9.65 -2.67
C GLN A 104 14.19 8.20 -2.41
N ARG A 105 13.90 7.92 -1.13
CA ARG A 105 13.52 6.60 -0.67
C ARG A 105 12.00 6.45 -0.56
N PHE A 106 11.52 5.33 -1.06
CA PHE A 106 10.14 4.86 -0.97
C PHE A 106 10.12 3.58 -0.13
N ASP A 107 9.38 3.61 0.97
CA ASP A 107 9.18 2.44 1.82
C ASP A 107 7.81 1.82 1.52
N TYR A 108 7.81 0.54 1.15
CA TYR A 108 6.60 -0.23 0.80
C TYR A 108 6.21 -1.12 1.97
N ILE A 109 5.03 -0.90 2.53
CA ILE A 109 4.59 -1.52 3.78
C ILE A 109 3.24 -2.20 3.55
N LEU A 110 3.17 -3.50 3.84
CA LEU A 110 1.90 -4.22 3.83
C LEU A 110 1.09 -3.86 5.08
N ILE A 111 -0.04 -3.17 4.89
CA ILE A 111 -0.89 -2.66 5.98
C ILE A 111 -2.24 -3.39 6.10
N ALA A 112 -2.69 -4.08 5.06
CA ALA A 112 -3.89 -4.92 5.09
C ALA A 112 -3.77 -6.10 4.10
N ALA A 113 -4.48 -7.18 4.38
CA ALA A 113 -4.56 -8.40 3.59
C ALA A 113 -5.91 -9.10 3.89
N TRP A 114 -6.54 -9.69 2.88
CA TRP A 114 -7.79 -10.46 3.01
C TRP A 114 -7.89 -11.50 1.89
N PHE A 115 -8.59 -12.61 2.13
CA PHE A 115 -8.91 -13.57 1.05
C PHE A 115 -9.97 -12.98 0.13
N ILE A 116 -9.98 -13.34 -1.16
CA ILE A 116 -10.98 -12.89 -2.15
C ILE A 116 -11.47 -14.04 -3.04
#